data_AF-A0A537ZUN6-F1
#
_entry.id   AF-A0A537ZUN6-F1
#
_cell.length_a   1.000
_cell.length_b   1.000
_cell.length_c   1.000
_cell.angle_alpha   90.00
_cell.angle_beta   90.00
_cell.angle_gamma   90.00
#
_symmetry.space_group_name_H-M   'P 1'
#
loop_
_entity.id
_entity.type
_entity.pdbx_description
1 polymer ?
#
loop_
_entity_poly.entity_id
_entity_poly.type
_entity_poly.pdbx_seq_one_letter_code
_entity_poly.pdbx_strand_id
1 'polypeptide(L)'
;MERSAAPARFCGGPVAIASGRLADSAVEQGVTSVLEAGRGVALADWAAVERQPEIAAGFAHVVLVDPPSFAHREGAAAVGHGFLHLAWGEVDVSFALRVHEEEWPRRGALEALYRVLRDRSGVGLSREDLRETLHGPGRHPRAPEVAARRIRVLEEVGAVEWEAAATPERLRVVSSVRKDLDVTESFAAYRERYEEGRRFLSRRRQPS
;
A
#
# COMPACT_ATOMS: atom_id res chain seq x y z
N MET A 1 14.12 -16.50 7.40
CA MET A 1 14.83 -15.21 7.23
C MET A 1 14.38 -14.12 8.22
N GLU A 2 13.57 -14.45 9.23
CA GLU A 2 12.93 -13.46 10.13
C GLU A 2 13.71 -13.17 11.42
N ARG A 3 14.99 -13.61 11.52
CA ARG A 3 15.81 -13.53 12.75
C ARG A 3 17.19 -12.88 12.57
N SER A 4 17.43 -12.04 11.56
CA SER A 4 18.76 -11.41 11.37
C SER A 4 18.84 -9.90 11.61
N ALA A 5 17.73 -9.20 11.82
CA ALA A 5 17.78 -7.88 12.44
C ALA A 5 17.46 -8.07 13.93
N ALA A 6 18.47 -8.08 14.79
CA ALA A 6 18.28 -7.94 16.24
C ALA A 6 18.33 -6.43 16.53
N PRO A 7 17.21 -5.69 16.50
CA PRO A 7 17.26 -4.25 16.45
C PRO A 7 17.74 -3.66 17.78
N ALA A 8 17.69 -4.45 18.86
CA ALA A 8 18.33 -4.17 20.15
C ALA A 8 19.86 -3.87 20.03
N ARG A 9 20.53 -4.32 18.95
CA ARG A 9 21.93 -3.98 18.65
C ARG A 9 22.12 -2.56 18.11
N PHE A 10 21.06 -1.94 17.61
CA PHE A 10 21.04 -0.55 17.19
C PHE A 10 20.42 0.27 18.34
N CYS A 11 21.28 0.89 19.14
CA CYS A 11 20.91 1.88 20.18
C CYS A 11 20.20 1.36 21.46
N GLY A 12 19.99 0.05 21.64
CA GLY A 12 19.51 -0.51 22.92
C GLY A 12 18.14 0.02 23.40
N GLY A 13 17.29 0.45 22.46
CA GLY A 13 15.96 1.02 22.72
C GLY A 13 14.81 0.15 22.21
N PRO A 14 13.55 0.53 22.51
CA PRO A 14 12.36 -0.08 21.95
C PRO A 14 12.33 -0.02 20.42
N VAL A 15 11.55 -0.93 19.84
CA VAL A 15 11.30 -1.02 18.40
C VAL A 15 9.80 -0.90 18.18
N ALA A 16 9.40 0.02 17.31
CA ALA A 16 8.02 0.16 16.87
C ALA A 16 7.88 -0.21 15.39
N ILE A 17 6.72 -0.77 15.03
CA ILE A 17 6.31 -0.94 13.64
C ILE A 17 5.10 -0.03 13.40
N ALA A 18 5.25 0.91 12.47
CA ALA A 18 4.19 1.79 12.00
C ALA A 18 3.77 1.34 10.60
N SER A 19 2.66 0.62 10.48
CA SER A 19 2.19 0.11 9.18
C SER A 19 0.77 0.54 8.87
N GLY A 20 0.50 0.80 7.59
CA GLY A 20 -0.83 0.86 6.98
C GLY A 20 -1.80 -0.23 7.46
N ARG A 21 -1.26 -1.39 7.85
CA ARG A 21 -2.01 -2.59 8.22
C ARG A 21 -2.33 -2.69 9.71
N LEU A 22 -1.78 -1.80 10.53
CA LEU A 22 -2.03 -1.77 11.97
C LEU A 22 -3.08 -0.70 12.29
N ALA A 23 -3.80 -0.93 13.39
CA ALA A 23 -4.69 0.09 13.95
C ALA A 23 -3.88 1.33 14.36
N ASP A 24 -4.45 2.52 14.16
CA ASP A 24 -3.77 3.78 14.43
C ASP A 24 -3.32 3.89 15.89
N SER A 25 -4.12 3.40 16.83
CA SER A 25 -3.78 3.36 18.25
C SER A 25 -2.58 2.46 18.56
N ALA A 26 -2.39 1.35 17.83
CA ALA A 26 -1.25 0.47 18.01
C ALA A 26 0.04 1.12 17.47
N VAL A 27 -0.08 1.86 16.35
CA VAL A 27 1.02 2.65 15.78
C VAL A 27 1.42 3.77 16.76
N GLU A 28 0.45 4.55 17.23
CA GLU A 28 0.65 5.66 18.16
C GLU A 28 1.30 5.20 19.47
N GLN A 29 0.80 4.12 20.08
CA GLN A 29 1.38 3.55 21.30
C GLN A 29 2.83 3.10 21.10
N GLY A 30 3.11 2.41 20.00
CA GLY A 30 4.46 1.94 19.68
C GLY A 30 5.43 3.10 19.46
N VAL A 31 5.05 4.09 18.64
CA VAL A 31 5.88 5.27 18.35
C VAL A 31 6.11 6.10 19.61
N THR A 32 5.06 6.35 20.40
CA THR A 32 5.16 7.09 21.67
C THR A 32 6.14 6.43 22.63
N SER A 33 6.09 5.10 22.77
CA SER A 33 7.03 4.36 23.61
C SER A 33 8.49 4.54 23.16
N VAL A 34 8.75 4.64 21.84
CA VAL A 34 10.09 4.94 21.31
C VAL A 34 10.52 6.36 21.61
N LEU A 35 9.62 7.33 21.44
CA LEU A 35 9.90 8.75 21.69
C LEU A 35 10.17 9.01 23.19
N GLU A 36 9.35 8.46 24.08
CA GLU A 36 9.50 8.59 25.54
C GLU A 36 10.79 7.97 26.05
N ALA A 37 11.24 6.86 25.46
CA ALA A 37 12.50 6.22 25.82
C ALA A 37 13.74 7.07 25.44
N GLY A 38 13.58 8.06 24.56
CA GLY A 38 14.67 8.90 24.02
C GLY A 38 15.70 8.12 23.20
N ARG A 39 15.41 6.87 22.85
CA ARG A 39 16.25 5.95 22.06
C ARG A 39 15.40 4.86 21.44
N GLY A 40 15.87 4.25 20.36
CA GLY A 40 15.18 3.15 19.68
C GLY A 40 14.97 3.43 18.21
N VAL A 41 14.07 2.67 17.58
CA VAL A 41 13.76 2.80 16.14
C VAL A 41 12.29 2.53 15.88
N ALA A 42 11.68 3.33 15.02
CA ALA A 42 10.39 3.02 14.41
C ALA A 42 10.60 2.66 12.94
N LEU A 43 10.11 1.51 12.52
CA LEU A 43 10.05 1.14 11.10
C LEU A 43 8.65 1.50 10.58
N ALA A 44 8.60 2.38 9.59
CA ALA A 44 7.35 2.88 9.03
C ALA A 44 7.21 2.51 7.54
N ASP A 45 6.01 2.11 7.11
CA ASP A 45 5.66 2.10 5.69
C ASP A 45 5.05 3.44 5.25
N TRP A 46 5.01 3.69 3.94
CA TRP A 46 4.49 4.93 3.40
C TRP A 46 3.01 5.19 3.76
N ALA A 47 2.21 4.13 3.91
CA ALA A 47 0.80 4.26 4.26
C ALA A 47 0.60 4.73 5.72
N ALA A 48 1.49 4.35 6.64
CA ALA A 48 1.50 4.89 7.99
C ALA A 48 1.91 6.37 8.01
N VAL A 49 2.99 6.72 7.30
CA VAL A 49 3.48 8.11 7.24
C VAL A 49 2.48 9.05 6.55
N GLU A 50 1.75 8.58 5.53
CA GLU A 50 0.70 9.39 4.89
C GLU A 50 -0.50 9.63 5.82
N ARG A 51 -0.85 8.66 6.66
CA ARG A 51 -1.95 8.79 7.62
C ARG A 51 -1.57 9.63 8.83
N GLN A 52 -0.32 9.56 9.27
CA GLN A 52 0.21 10.23 10.45
C GLN A 52 1.58 10.88 10.13
N PRO A 53 1.61 12.00 9.37
CA PRO A 53 2.86 12.66 8.99
C PRO A 53 3.74 13.08 10.18
N GLU A 54 3.12 13.36 11.33
CA GLU A 54 3.76 13.75 12.58
C GLU A 54 4.72 12.68 13.14
N ILE A 55 4.59 11.40 12.74
CA ILE A 55 5.51 10.33 13.16
C ILE A 55 6.95 10.73 12.84
N ALA A 56 7.21 11.23 11.64
CA ALA A 56 8.55 11.61 11.21
C ALA A 56 9.10 12.83 11.98
N ALA A 57 8.22 13.75 12.43
CA ALA A 57 8.61 14.95 13.15
C ALA A 57 9.27 14.65 14.51
N GLY A 58 8.91 13.53 15.14
CA GLY A 58 9.42 13.12 16.45
C GLY A 58 10.86 12.59 16.44
N PHE A 59 11.43 12.27 15.27
CA PHE A 59 12.74 11.65 15.17
C PHE A 59 13.83 12.63 14.71
N ALA A 60 14.97 12.60 15.40
CA ALA A 60 16.15 13.36 15.01
C ALA A 60 16.79 12.84 13.70
N HIS A 61 16.58 11.56 13.37
CA HIS A 61 17.09 10.93 12.16
C HIS A 61 15.96 10.14 11.49
N VAL A 62 15.63 10.49 10.24
CA VAL A 62 14.71 9.74 9.38
C VAL A 62 15.53 9.13 8.24
N VAL A 63 15.38 7.83 8.01
CA VAL A 63 16.10 7.13 6.94
C VAL A 63 15.08 6.59 5.95
N LEU A 64 15.17 7.06 4.71
CA LEU A 64 14.37 6.52 3.60
C LEU A 64 15.12 5.35 2.98
N VAL A 65 14.61 4.15 3.18
CA VAL A 65 15.16 2.91 2.59
C VAL A 65 14.55 2.65 1.21
N ASP A 66 13.28 2.99 1.01
CA ASP A 66 12.60 2.88 -0.28
C ASP A 66 12.35 4.28 -0.86
N PRO A 67 12.61 4.53 -2.15
CA PRO A 67 12.33 5.82 -2.76
C PRO A 67 10.82 6.09 -2.80
N PRO A 68 10.35 7.27 -2.35
CA PRO A 68 8.93 7.58 -2.35
C PRO A 68 8.40 7.73 -3.78
N SER A 69 7.21 7.18 -4.03
CA SER A 69 6.57 7.26 -5.33
C SER A 69 5.99 8.63 -5.66
N PHE A 70 5.93 9.55 -4.69
CA PHE A 70 5.34 10.88 -4.86
C PHE A 70 6.06 11.94 -4.02
N ALA A 71 6.00 13.20 -4.45
CA ALA A 71 6.63 14.32 -3.76
C ALA A 71 6.07 14.55 -2.35
N HIS A 72 4.76 14.38 -2.15
CA HIS A 72 4.14 14.60 -0.84
C HIS A 72 4.58 13.55 0.19
N ARG A 73 4.93 12.32 -0.23
CA ARG A 73 5.49 11.28 0.65
C ARG A 73 6.88 11.67 1.16
N GLU A 74 7.73 12.18 0.27
CA GLU A 74 9.02 12.75 0.68
C GLU A 74 8.84 13.94 1.63
N GLY A 75 7.89 14.83 1.32
CA GLY A 75 7.54 15.96 2.18
C GLY A 75 7.07 15.52 3.58
N ALA A 76 6.25 14.47 3.66
CA ALA A 76 5.78 13.92 4.93
C ALA A 76 6.95 13.34 5.76
N ALA A 77 7.91 12.66 5.12
CA ALA A 77 9.11 12.18 5.81
C ALA A 77 10.08 13.29 6.23
N ALA A 78 10.01 14.46 5.57
CA ALA A 78 10.89 15.61 5.80
C ALA A 78 10.27 16.69 6.72
N VAL A 79 9.13 16.40 7.37
CA VAL A 79 8.41 17.41 8.17
C VAL A 79 9.15 17.83 9.44
N GLY A 80 10.04 16.96 9.96
CA GLY A 80 10.81 17.21 11.18
C GLY A 80 12.00 18.16 10.98
N HIS A 81 12.53 18.68 12.10
CA HIS A 81 13.74 19.50 12.11
C HIS A 81 15.05 18.69 12.12
N GLY A 82 14.95 17.36 12.10
CA GLY A 82 16.08 16.44 12.14
C GLY A 82 16.77 16.25 10.78
N PHE A 83 17.59 15.20 10.70
CA PHE A 83 18.29 14.81 9.49
C PHE A 83 17.48 13.79 8.69
N LEU A 84 17.32 14.04 7.39
CA LEU A 84 16.79 13.08 6.43
C LEU A 84 17.94 12.41 5.67
N HIS A 85 18.03 11.09 5.80
CA HIS A 85 19.02 10.26 5.12
C HIS A 85 18.33 9.48 4.00
N LEU A 86 18.91 9.54 2.80
CA LEU A 86 18.44 8.78 1.65
C LEU A 86 19.35 7.56 1.48
N ALA A 87 18.79 6.37 1.69
CA ALA A 87 19.53 5.10 1.70
C ALA A 87 19.07 4.16 0.58
N TRP A 88 18.71 4.72 -0.58
CA TRP A 88 18.30 3.98 -1.77
C TRP A 88 19.15 4.36 -2.99
N GLY A 89 19.30 3.41 -3.90
CA GLY A 89 19.98 3.57 -5.18
C GLY A 89 19.11 3.16 -6.37
N GLU A 90 19.76 2.94 -7.52
CA GLU A 90 19.08 2.60 -8.78
C GLU A 90 18.29 1.29 -8.72
N VAL A 91 18.81 0.30 -7.99
CA VAL A 91 18.13 -1.00 -7.79
C VAL A 91 16.84 -0.82 -7.01
N ASP A 92 16.86 0.03 -5.98
CA ASP A 92 15.69 0.32 -5.13
C ASP A 92 14.65 1.14 -5.90
N VAL A 93 15.06 2.07 -6.77
CA VAL A 93 14.16 2.78 -7.69
C VAL A 93 13.48 1.80 -8.65
N SER A 94 14.24 0.87 -9.22
CA SER A 94 13.71 -0.18 -10.10
C SER A 94 12.75 -1.12 -9.36
N PHE A 95 13.00 -1.40 -8.09
CA PHE A 95 12.09 -2.15 -7.24
C PHE A 95 10.81 -1.35 -6.92
N ALA A 96 10.94 -0.10 -6.50
CA ALA A 96 9.82 0.79 -6.19
C ALA A 96 8.91 1.02 -7.39
N LEU A 97 9.46 1.10 -8.62
CA LEU A 97 8.67 1.17 -9.85
C LEU A 97 7.78 -0.07 -10.03
N ARG A 98 8.29 -1.27 -9.75
CA ARG A 98 7.51 -2.52 -9.81
C ARG A 98 6.46 -2.61 -8.71
N VAL A 99 6.78 -2.15 -7.50
CA VAL A 99 5.80 -2.06 -6.40
C VAL A 99 4.69 -1.09 -6.77
N HIS A 100 5.04 0.11 -7.23
CA HIS A 100 4.08 1.13 -7.69
C HIS A 100 3.21 0.60 -8.83
N GLU A 101 3.77 -0.14 -9.79
CA GLU A 101 3.02 -0.78 -10.87
C GLU A 101 1.97 -1.80 -10.39
N GLU A 102 2.22 -2.53 -9.30
CA GLU A 102 1.28 -3.48 -8.69
C GLU A 102 0.21 -2.78 -7.83
N GLU A 103 0.50 -1.61 -7.28
CA GLU A 103 -0.42 -0.86 -6.41
C GLU A 103 -1.64 -0.30 -7.15
N TRP A 104 -1.51 0.02 -8.44
CA TRP A 104 -2.59 0.66 -9.21
C TRP A 104 -3.35 -0.32 -10.10
N PRO A 105 -4.68 -0.19 -10.23
CA PRO A 105 -5.48 -1.04 -11.09
C PRO A 105 -5.16 -0.80 -12.56
N ARG A 106 -4.46 -1.74 -13.19
CA ARG A 106 -4.23 -1.78 -14.64
C ARG A 106 -5.13 -2.81 -15.30
N ARG A 107 -5.36 -2.67 -16.62
CA ARG A 107 -6.23 -3.56 -17.39
C ARG A 107 -5.95 -5.05 -17.13
N GLY A 108 -4.69 -5.47 -17.26
CA GLY A 108 -4.30 -6.86 -17.00
C GLY A 108 -4.54 -7.34 -15.56
N ALA A 109 -4.32 -6.47 -14.56
CA ALA A 109 -4.56 -6.80 -13.15
C ALA A 109 -6.05 -6.90 -12.83
N LEU A 110 -6.88 -6.03 -13.43
CA LEU A 110 -8.34 -6.07 -13.31
C LEU A 110 -8.91 -7.30 -14.02
N GLU A 111 -8.44 -7.61 -15.23
CA GLU A 111 -8.84 -8.82 -15.96
C GLU A 111 -8.49 -10.10 -15.18
N ALA A 112 -7.28 -10.17 -14.62
CA ALA A 112 -6.86 -11.30 -13.81
C ALA A 112 -7.74 -11.46 -12.57
N LEU A 113 -8.01 -10.37 -11.84
CA LEU A 113 -8.89 -10.41 -10.67
C LEU A 113 -10.32 -10.81 -11.07
N TYR A 114 -10.87 -10.20 -12.12
CA TYR A 114 -12.20 -10.51 -12.62
C TYR A 114 -12.35 -11.99 -12.99
N ARG A 115 -11.36 -12.59 -13.67
CA ARG A 115 -11.39 -14.02 -14.00
C ARG A 115 -11.46 -14.88 -12.75
N VAL A 116 -10.59 -14.62 -11.76
CA VAL A 116 -10.60 -15.36 -10.49
C VAL A 116 -11.93 -15.19 -9.76
N LEU A 117 -12.47 -13.97 -9.71
CA LEU A 117 -13.79 -13.71 -9.12
C LEU A 117 -14.86 -14.51 -9.85
N ARG A 118 -14.95 -14.41 -11.18
CA ARG A 118 -15.97 -15.09 -12.00
C ARG A 118 -15.93 -16.60 -11.84
N ASP A 119 -14.73 -17.17 -11.83
CA ASP A 119 -14.55 -18.62 -11.77
C ASP A 119 -14.89 -19.16 -10.36
N ARG A 120 -14.84 -18.32 -9.32
CA ARG A 120 -15.18 -18.67 -7.93
C ARG A 120 -16.57 -18.18 -7.48
N SER A 121 -17.18 -17.20 -8.14
CA SER A 121 -18.33 -16.44 -7.63
C SER A 121 -19.70 -17.07 -7.90
N GLY A 122 -19.79 -18.38 -8.15
CA GLY A 122 -21.02 -19.07 -8.60
C GLY A 122 -22.33 -18.44 -8.09
N VAL A 123 -22.57 -18.50 -6.77
CA VAL A 123 -23.70 -17.82 -6.09
C VAL A 123 -23.25 -16.67 -5.17
N GLY A 124 -22.04 -16.14 -5.41
CA GLY A 124 -21.37 -15.15 -4.57
C GLY A 124 -20.30 -15.74 -3.65
N LEU A 125 -19.27 -14.95 -3.37
CA LEU A 125 -18.15 -15.34 -2.53
C LEU A 125 -18.46 -15.14 -1.05
N SER A 126 -18.07 -16.09 -0.20
CA SER A 126 -18.04 -15.88 1.25
C SER A 126 -17.00 -14.81 1.62
N ARG A 127 -17.05 -14.31 2.85
CA ARG A 127 -16.08 -13.31 3.36
C ARG A 127 -14.65 -13.86 3.31
N GLU A 128 -14.48 -15.12 3.69
CA GLU A 128 -13.19 -15.81 3.73
C GLU A 128 -12.64 -16.02 2.31
N ASP A 129 -13.47 -16.54 1.39
CA ASP A 129 -13.08 -16.76 -0.01
C ASP A 129 -12.76 -15.45 -0.73
N LEU A 130 -13.54 -14.40 -0.44
CA LEU A 130 -13.27 -13.06 -0.96
C LEU A 130 -11.94 -12.55 -0.43
N ARG A 131 -11.68 -12.65 0.88
CA ARG A 131 -10.40 -12.23 1.46
C ARG A 131 -9.22 -12.96 0.82
N GLU A 132 -9.30 -14.28 0.67
CA GLU A 132 -8.26 -15.07 0.00
C GLU A 132 -8.04 -14.59 -1.45
N THR A 133 -9.14 -14.39 -2.18
CA THR A 133 -9.09 -13.93 -3.59
C THR A 133 -8.44 -12.55 -3.70
N LEU A 134 -8.77 -11.63 -2.79
CA LEU A 134 -8.24 -10.27 -2.77
C LEU A 134 -6.76 -10.21 -2.35
N HIS A 135 -6.32 -11.10 -1.45
CA HIS A 135 -4.90 -11.26 -1.10
C HIS A 135 -4.05 -11.60 -2.33
N GLY A 136 -4.63 -12.28 -3.31
CA GLY A 136 -3.96 -12.66 -4.56
C GLY A 136 -3.05 -13.88 -4.40
N PRO A 137 -2.47 -14.36 -5.51
CA PRO A 137 -1.75 -15.64 -5.55
C PRO A 137 -0.30 -15.57 -5.05
N GLY A 138 0.20 -14.39 -4.70
CA GLY A 138 1.60 -14.18 -4.34
C GLY A 138 1.94 -14.61 -2.92
N ARG A 139 3.24 -14.80 -2.64
CA ARG A 139 3.75 -15.09 -1.29
C ARG A 139 3.37 -14.03 -0.26
N HIS A 140 3.28 -12.77 -0.71
CA HIS A 140 2.93 -11.63 0.14
C HIS A 140 1.53 -11.16 -0.25
N PRO A 141 0.59 -11.08 0.72
CA PRO A 141 -0.77 -10.63 0.42
C PRO A 141 -0.74 -9.16 0.00
N ARG A 142 -1.58 -8.83 -0.98
CA ARG A 142 -1.82 -7.44 -1.40
C ARG A 142 -2.33 -6.61 -0.22
N ALA A 143 -1.99 -5.32 -0.25
CA ALA A 143 -2.56 -4.36 0.69
C ALA A 143 -4.07 -4.18 0.43
N PRO A 144 -4.89 -3.97 1.47
CA PRO A 144 -6.34 -3.83 1.34
C PRO A 144 -6.73 -2.68 0.40
N GLU A 145 -5.97 -1.59 0.34
CA GLU A 145 -6.20 -0.45 -0.53
C GLU A 145 -6.02 -0.81 -2.01
N VAL A 146 -5.08 -1.71 -2.33
CA VAL A 146 -4.89 -2.22 -3.70
C VAL A 146 -6.10 -3.04 -4.11
N ALA A 147 -6.59 -3.90 -3.20
CA ALA A 147 -7.77 -4.73 -3.45
C ALA A 147 -9.03 -3.86 -3.62
N ALA A 148 -9.22 -2.89 -2.72
CA ALA A 148 -10.35 -1.96 -2.74
C ALA A 148 -10.39 -1.13 -4.03
N ARG A 149 -9.27 -0.56 -4.48
CA ARG A 149 -9.18 0.17 -5.76
C ARG A 149 -9.60 -0.70 -6.94
N ARG A 150 -9.22 -1.98 -6.96
CA ARG A 150 -9.59 -2.92 -8.02
C ARG A 150 -11.08 -3.24 -7.99
N ILE A 151 -11.64 -3.52 -6.81
CA ILE A 151 -13.08 -3.75 -6.65
C ILE A 151 -13.89 -2.52 -7.06
N ARG A 152 -13.45 -1.32 -6.67
CA ARG A 152 -14.11 -0.06 -7.04
C ARG A 152 -14.26 0.09 -8.55
N VAL A 153 -13.20 -0.17 -9.32
CA VAL A 153 -13.28 -0.11 -10.79
C VAL A 153 -14.20 -1.20 -11.36
N LEU A 154 -14.15 -2.42 -10.83
CA LEU A 154 -15.00 -3.52 -11.31
C LEU A 154 -16.48 -3.29 -10.97
N GLU A 155 -16.77 -2.66 -9.84
CA GLU A 155 -18.11 -2.26 -9.43
C GLU A 155 -18.64 -1.13 -10.33
N GLU A 156 -17.84 -0.08 -10.54
CA GLU A 156 -18.21 1.07 -11.36
C GLU A 156 -18.51 0.68 -12.82
N VAL A 157 -17.75 -0.28 -13.36
CA VAL A 157 -17.99 -0.78 -14.72
C VAL A 157 -19.16 -1.80 -14.79
N GLY A 158 -19.78 -2.12 -13.64
CA GLY A 158 -20.88 -3.08 -13.52
C GLY A 158 -20.45 -4.52 -13.82
N ALA A 159 -19.20 -4.89 -13.52
CA ALA A 159 -18.72 -6.26 -13.63
C ALA A 159 -19.01 -7.06 -12.35
N VAL A 160 -19.01 -6.40 -11.20
CA VAL A 160 -19.32 -6.99 -9.89
C VAL A 160 -20.32 -6.13 -9.12
N GLU A 161 -21.02 -6.74 -8.17
CA GLU A 161 -21.98 -6.07 -7.29
C GLU A 161 -21.96 -6.71 -5.90
N TRP A 162 -22.22 -5.90 -4.86
CA TRP A 162 -22.46 -6.37 -3.51
C TRP A 162 -23.91 -6.78 -3.30
N GLU A 163 -24.13 -8.02 -2.89
CA GLU A 163 -25.46 -8.52 -2.55
C GLU A 163 -25.86 -8.02 -1.15
N ALA A 164 -26.46 -6.83 -1.08
CA ALA A 164 -26.84 -6.17 0.18
C ALA A 164 -27.87 -6.96 1.01
N ALA A 165 -28.64 -7.86 0.40
CA ALA A 165 -29.61 -8.71 1.09
C ALA A 165 -28.98 -9.97 1.73
N ALA A 166 -27.71 -10.26 1.46
CA ALA A 166 -27.00 -11.39 2.05
C ALA A 166 -26.31 -10.96 3.36
N THR A 167 -26.45 -11.78 4.40
CA THR A 167 -25.71 -11.60 5.67
C THR A 167 -24.84 -12.84 5.93
N PRO A 168 -23.50 -12.72 5.94
CA PRO A 168 -22.71 -11.52 5.63
C PRO A 168 -22.77 -11.13 4.15
N GLU A 169 -22.47 -9.86 3.84
CA GLU A 169 -22.42 -9.31 2.49
C GLU A 169 -21.53 -10.18 1.58
N ARG A 170 -22.00 -10.39 0.34
CA ARG A 170 -21.30 -11.20 -0.66
C ARG A 170 -21.03 -10.38 -1.91
N LEU A 171 -19.85 -10.57 -2.49
CA LEU A 171 -19.52 -10.01 -3.80
C LEU A 171 -19.87 -11.03 -4.90
N ARG A 172 -20.57 -10.57 -5.93
CA ARG A 172 -20.97 -11.40 -7.09
C ARG A 172 -20.46 -10.80 -8.38
N VAL A 173 -20.12 -11.67 -9.33
CA VAL A 173 -19.94 -11.25 -10.72
C VAL A 173 -21.31 -11.19 -11.40
N VAL A 174 -21.65 -10.03 -11.95
CA VAL A 174 -22.99 -9.75 -12.53
C VAL A 174 -22.97 -9.53 -14.03
N SER A 175 -21.78 -9.40 -14.64
CA SER A 175 -21.65 -9.27 -16.09
C SER A 175 -20.46 -10.05 -16.62
N SER A 176 -20.64 -10.68 -17.78
CA SER A 176 -19.60 -11.33 -18.59
C SER A 176 -19.29 -10.59 -19.90
N VAL A 177 -20.01 -9.49 -20.15
CA VAL A 177 -19.83 -8.69 -21.36
C VAL A 177 -18.56 -7.86 -21.23
N ARG A 178 -17.79 -7.76 -22.31
CA ARG A 178 -16.64 -6.86 -22.37
C ARG A 178 -17.11 -5.42 -22.12
N LYS A 179 -16.54 -4.80 -21.10
CA LYS A 179 -16.80 -3.40 -20.77
C LYS A 179 -15.63 -2.53 -21.16
N ASP A 180 -15.91 -1.26 -21.45
CA ASP A 180 -14.86 -0.27 -21.55
C ASP A 180 -14.51 0.24 -20.14
N LEU A 181 -13.22 0.30 -19.83
CA LEU A 181 -12.74 0.83 -18.55
C LEU A 181 -12.46 2.33 -18.64
N ASP A 182 -12.22 2.86 -19.85
CA ASP A 182 -11.87 4.26 -20.04
C ASP A 182 -13.04 5.20 -19.76
N VAL A 183 -14.26 4.66 -19.65
CA VAL A 183 -15.46 5.40 -19.25
C VAL A 183 -15.64 5.52 -17.73
N THR A 184 -14.82 4.84 -16.94
CA THR A 184 -14.90 4.89 -15.46
C THR A 184 -14.00 5.98 -14.90
N GLU A 185 -14.56 6.84 -14.06
CA GLU A 185 -13.87 7.93 -13.37
C GLU A 185 -12.75 7.39 -12.48
N SER A 186 -13.02 6.31 -11.73
CA SER A 186 -11.99 5.73 -10.85
C SER A 186 -10.80 5.20 -11.64
N PHE A 187 -11.02 4.52 -12.77
CA PHE A 187 -9.91 4.00 -13.59
C PHE A 187 -9.08 5.14 -14.21
N ALA A 188 -9.74 6.20 -14.68
CA ALA A 188 -9.05 7.38 -15.19
C ALA A 188 -8.17 8.04 -14.11
N ALA A 189 -8.73 8.28 -12.92
CA ALA A 189 -8.01 8.86 -11.79
C ALA A 189 -6.83 7.97 -11.33
N TYR A 190 -7.04 6.66 -11.24
CA TYR A 190 -5.98 5.73 -10.85
C TYR A 190 -4.87 5.61 -11.90
N ARG A 191 -5.21 5.71 -13.19
CA ARG A 191 -4.22 5.76 -14.27
C ARG A 191 -3.39 7.03 -14.19
N GLU A 192 -4.01 8.18 -13.98
CA GLU A 192 -3.30 9.45 -13.79
C GLU A 192 -2.32 9.36 -12.61
N ARG A 193 -2.80 8.83 -11.48
CA ARG A 193 -1.99 8.67 -10.27
C ARG A 193 -0.84 7.67 -10.45
N TYR A 194 -1.07 6.60 -11.21
CA TYR A 194 0.00 5.69 -11.64
C TYR A 194 1.05 6.43 -12.48
N GLU A 195 0.64 7.18 -13.50
CA GLU A 195 1.59 7.89 -14.38
C GLU A 195 2.34 9.01 -13.67
N GLU A 196 1.71 9.71 -12.73
CA GLU A 196 2.38 10.68 -11.86
C GLU A 196 3.51 10.01 -11.07
N GLY A 197 3.21 8.94 -10.33
CA GLY A 197 4.23 8.32 -9.49
C GLY A 197 5.32 7.61 -10.29
N ARG A 198 4.97 7.04 -11.44
CA ARG A 198 5.95 6.46 -12.38
C ARG A 198 6.90 7.53 -12.90
N ARG A 199 6.38 8.69 -13.31
CA ARG A 199 7.19 9.84 -13.75
C ARG A 199 8.08 10.37 -12.62
N PHE A 200 7.56 10.44 -11.40
CA PHE A 200 8.31 10.91 -10.24
C PHE A 200 9.48 9.98 -9.93
N LEU A 201 9.23 8.68 -9.80
CA LEU A 201 10.26 7.66 -9.56
C LEU A 201 11.30 7.60 -10.67
N SER A 202 10.86 7.65 -11.94
CA SER A 202 11.78 7.54 -13.09
C SER A 202 12.76 8.71 -13.21
N ARG A 203 12.48 9.84 -12.54
CA ARG A 203 13.38 11.01 -12.49
C ARG A 203 14.34 10.97 -11.32
N ARG A 204 14.14 10.07 -10.35
CA ARG A 204 15.04 9.92 -9.21
C ARG A 204 16.39 9.39 -9.70
N ARG A 205 17.44 10.10 -9.32
CA ARG A 205 18.82 9.63 -9.42
C ARG A 205 19.34 9.43 -8.01
N GLN A 206 20.34 8.57 -7.87
CA GLN A 206 21.05 8.42 -6.61
C GLN A 206 21.53 9.81 -6.15
N PRO A 207 21.23 10.22 -4.90
CA PRO A 207 21.84 11.42 -4.33
C PRO A 207 23.36 11.21 -4.32
N SER A 208 24.09 12.14 -4.96
CA SER A 208 25.56 12.14 -5.01
C SER A 208 26.17 12.46 -3.65
#